data_AF-A0A7C6N1C3-F1
#
_entry.id   AF-A0A7C6N1C3-F1
#
_cell.length_a   1.000
_cell.length_b   1.000
_cell.length_c   1.000
_cell.angle_alpha   90.00
_cell.angle_beta   90.00
_cell.angle_gamma   90.00
#
_symmetry.space_group_name_H-M   'P 1'
#
loop_
_entity.id
_entity.type
_entity.pdbx_description
1 polymer ?
#
loop_
_entity_poly.entity_id
_entity_poly.type
_entity_poly.pdbx_seq_one_letter_code
_entity_poly.pdbx_strand_id
1 'polypeptide(L)' 'KQILIFNYDLKPGYAGVENPLYQRKSGVNLILGNAADTLADLLSKLS' A
#
# COMPACT_ATOMS: atom_id res chain seq x y z
N LYS A 1 15.12 -2.36 -5.91
CA LYS A 1 13.69 -2.14 -6.31
C LYS A 1 12.86 -2.00 -5.05
N GLN A 2 11.90 -1.08 -5.03
CA GLN A 2 10.96 -0.86 -3.93
C GLN A 2 9.54 -1.05 -4.45
N ILE A 3 8.65 -1.61 -3.64
CA ILE A 3 7.22 -1.77 -3.93
C ILE A 3 6.45 -0.86 -2.97
N LEU A 4 5.53 -0.06 -3.50
CA LEU A 4 4.62 0.79 -2.75
C LEU A 4 3.22 0.22 -2.92
N ILE A 5 2.54 -0.08 -1.83
CA ILE A 5 1.15 -0.57 -1.84
C ILE A 5 0.28 0.43 -1.10
N PHE A 6 -0.74 0.95 -1.79
CA PHE A 6 -1.74 1.85 -1.23
C PHE A 6 -3.03 1.07 -1.05
N ASN A 7 -3.54 0.98 0.17
CA ASN A 7 -4.79 0.28 0.46
C ASN A 7 -5.45 0.81 1.73
N TYR A 8 -6.73 0.53 1.96
CA TYR A 8 -7.37 0.94 3.22
C TYR A 8 -6.97 0.08 4.41
N ASP A 9 -6.91 -1.24 4.21
CA ASP A 9 -6.58 -2.20 5.25
C ASP A 9 -5.79 -3.39 4.68
N LEU A 10 -5.57 -4.39 5.52
CA LEU A 10 -4.87 -5.63 5.20
C LEU A 10 -5.81 -6.77 4.81
N LYS A 11 -7.12 -6.51 4.77
CA LYS A 11 -8.09 -7.58 4.58
C LYS A 11 -8.00 -8.14 3.15
N PRO A 12 -8.39 -9.40 2.97
CA PRO A 12 -8.52 -9.98 1.64
C PRO A 12 -9.41 -9.14 0.73
N GLY A 13 -9.00 -9.06 -0.53
CA GLY A 13 -9.85 -8.52 -1.59
C GLY A 13 -10.95 -9.50 -2.00
N TYR A 14 -11.49 -9.30 -3.20
CA TYR A 14 -12.59 -10.13 -3.73
C TYR A 14 -12.30 -11.64 -3.72
N ALA A 15 -11.06 -12.05 -3.96
CA ALA A 15 -10.66 -13.45 -3.96
C ALA A 15 -10.69 -14.11 -2.57
N GLY A 16 -10.85 -13.35 -1.48
CA GLY A 16 -10.93 -13.89 -0.12
C GLY A 16 -9.63 -14.48 0.41
N VAL A 17 -8.49 -14.20 -0.24
CA VAL A 17 -7.16 -14.67 0.18
C VAL A 17 -6.28 -13.53 0.69
N GLU A 18 -5.47 -13.84 1.69
CA GLU A 18 -4.44 -12.95 2.23
C GLU A 18 -3.38 -12.60 1.19
N ASN A 19 -2.85 -11.37 1.23
CA ASN A 19 -1.76 -10.95 0.35
C ASN A 19 -0.40 -11.12 1.04
N PRO A 20 0.46 -12.07 0.59
CA PRO A 20 1.76 -12.33 1.23
C PRO A 20 2.70 -11.12 1.26
N LEU A 21 2.50 -10.14 0.37
CA LEU A 21 3.33 -8.94 0.30
C LEU A 21 3.20 -8.07 1.55
N TYR A 22 2.07 -8.13 2.28
CA TYR A 22 1.88 -7.35 3.51
C TYR A 22 2.78 -7.80 4.67
N GLN A 23 3.26 -9.04 4.65
CA GLN A 23 4.13 -9.60 5.69
C GLN A 23 5.62 -9.46 5.36
N ARG A 24 5.95 -8.91 4.18
CA ARG A 24 7.32 -8.81 3.71
C ARG A 24 8.07 -7.72 4.48
N LYS A 25 9.16 -8.11 5.15
CA LYS A 25 9.94 -7.23 6.04
C LYS A 25 10.76 -6.13 5.34
N SER A 26 11.03 -6.28 4.04
CA SER A 26 11.88 -5.33 3.31
C SER A 26 11.49 -5.20 1.84
N GLY A 27 11.71 -4.00 1.29
CA GLY A 27 11.43 -3.68 -0.11
C GLY A 27 9.94 -3.48 -0.42
N VAL A 28 9.07 -3.50 0.59
CA VAL A 28 7.64 -3.21 0.50
C VAL A 28 7.30 -2.14 1.53
N ASN A 29 6.66 -1.08 1.07
CA ASN A 29 6.11 -0.03 1.91
C ASN A 29 4.59 -0.05 1.73
N LEU A 30 3.89 -0.24 2.84
CA LEU A 30 2.43 -0.24 2.87
C LEU A 30 1.94 1.12 3.39
N ILE A 31 1.10 1.76 2.60
CA ILE A 31 0.55 3.09 2.87
C ILE A 31 -0.96 2.89 3.04
N LEU A 32 -1.42 3.00 4.29
CA LEU A 32 -2.81 2.76 4.64
C LEU A 32 -3.63 4.05 4.56
N GLY A 33 -4.78 4.00 3.89
CA GLY A 33 -5.71 5.11 3.75
C GLY A 33 -6.44 5.10 2.40
N ASN A 34 -7.18 6.18 2.14
CA ASN A 34 -7.76 6.41 0.81
C ASN A 34 -6.63 6.54 -0.21
N ALA A 35 -6.71 5.75 -1.28
CA ALA A 35 -5.67 5.70 -2.31
C ALA A 35 -5.46 7.04 -3.02
N ALA A 36 -6.51 7.84 -3.25
CA ALA A 36 -6.40 9.14 -3.89
C ALA A 36 -5.68 10.14 -2.97
N ASP A 37 -6.08 10.21 -1.71
CA ASP A 37 -5.50 11.15 -0.73
C ASP A 37 -4.04 10.81 -0.46
N THR A 38 -3.74 9.53 -0.19
CA THR A 38 -2.38 9.07 0.13
C THR A 38 -1.43 9.17 -1.06
N LEU A 39 -1.91 9.01 -2.29
CA LEU A 39 -1.10 9.24 -3.49
C LEU A 39 -0.83 10.73 -3.70
N ALA A 40 -1.84 11.59 -3.51
CA ALA A 40 -1.67 13.03 -3.61
C ALA A 40 -0.64 13.55 -2.60
N ASP A 41 -0.72 13.10 -1.33
CA ASP A 41 0.24 13.41 -0.27
C ASP A 41 1.67 12.95 -0.59
N LEU A 42 1.82 11.81 -1.27
CA LEU A 42 3.15 11.34 -1.69
C LEU A 42 3.71 12.25 -2.79
N LEU A 43 2.91 12.56 -3.79
CA LEU A 43 3.33 13.39 -4.92
C LEU A 43 3.71 14.80 -4.46
N SER A 44 2.96 15.40 -3.51
CA SER A 44 3.25 16.72 -2.98
C SER A 44 4.56 16.79 -2.18
N LYS A 45 5.08 15.65 -1.70
CA LYS A 45 6.37 15.57 -0.99
C LYS A 45 7.56 15.36 -1.94
N LEU A 46 7.30 15.03 -3.20
CA LEU A 46 8.32 14.78 -4.22
C LEU A 46 8.55 15.99 -5.15
N SER A 47 7.58 16.91 -5.19
CA SER A 47 7.68 18.23 -5.83
C SER A 47 8.45 19.22 -4.96
#